data_AF-A0A7Z8ZA42-F1
#
_entry.id   AF-A0A7Z8ZA42-F1
#
_cell.length_a   1.000
_cell.length_b   1.000
_cell.length_c   1.000
_cell.angle_alpha   90.00
_cell.angle_beta   90.00
_cell.angle_gamma   90.00
#
_symmetry.space_group_name_H-M   'P 1'
#
loop_
_entity.id
_entity.type
_entity.pdbx_description
1 polymer ?
#
loop_
_entity_poly.entity_id
_entity_poly.type
_entity_poly.pdbx_seq_one_letter_code
_entity_poly.pdbx_strand_id
1 'polypeptide(L)' 'MVPPTLNLHHPDEDAEGLNLVALAARPQKMRYALSNGFGFGGVNASLLLKRWE' A
#
# COMPACT_ATOMS: atom_id res chain seq x y z
N MET A 1 1.10 -1.96 11.85
CA MET A 1 1.52 -0.61 11.41
C MET A 1 1.48 -0.59 9.89
N VAL A 2 1.06 0.51 9.28
CA VAL A 2 1.16 0.74 7.83
C VAL A 2 2.36 1.66 7.60
N PRO A 3 3.32 1.26 6.75
CA PRO A 3 4.49 2.08 6.45
C PRO A 3 4.10 3.33 5.63
N PRO A 4 4.92 4.39 5.67
CA PRO A 4 4.66 5.59 4.89
C PRO A 4 5.06 5.42 3.42
N THR A 5 4.35 6.12 2.55
CA THR A 5 4.88 6.53 1.24
C THR A 5 5.75 7.77 1.47
N LEU A 6 7.07 7.59 1.39
CA LEU A 6 8.04 8.67 1.58
C LEU A 6 7.98 9.69 0.43
N ASN A 7 8.37 10.94 0.71
CA ASN A 7 8.44 12.05 -0.25
C ASN A 7 7.13 12.46 -0.93
N LEU A 8 5.99 11.92 -0.49
CA LEU A 8 4.66 12.26 -1.03
C LEU A 8 4.14 13.58 -0.45
N HIS A 9 4.69 14.70 -0.92
CA HIS A 9 4.28 16.06 -0.49
C HIS A 9 3.09 16.62 -1.27
N HIS A 10 2.95 16.20 -2.53
CA HIS A 10 1.89 16.65 -3.44
C HIS A 10 1.29 15.38 -4.09
N PRO A 11 0.27 14.76 -3.46
CA PRO A 11 -0.45 13.64 -4.05
C PRO A 11 -1.12 14.06 -5.36
N ASP A 12 -1.22 13.11 -6.29
CA ASP A 12 -1.91 13.30 -7.56
C ASP A 12 -3.43 13.47 -7.35
N GLU A 13 -4.07 14.32 -8.14
CA GLU A 13 -5.53 14.51 -8.14
C GLU A 13 -6.26 13.21 -8.52
N ASP A 14 -5.68 12.41 -9.42
CA ASP A 14 -6.23 11.11 -9.83
C ASP A 14 -6.28 10.09 -8.67
N ALA A 15 -5.52 10.33 -7.60
CA ALA A 15 -5.50 9.50 -6.40
C ALA A 15 -6.49 9.97 -5.32
N GLU A 16 -7.37 10.95 -5.60
CA GLU A 16 -8.35 11.46 -4.65
C GLU A 16 -9.20 10.32 -4.06
N GLY A 17 -9.39 10.34 -2.74
CA GLY A 17 -10.12 9.31 -1.99
C GLY A 17 -9.28 8.07 -1.61
N LEU A 18 -8.05 7.93 -2.11
CA LEU A 18 -7.12 6.88 -1.67
C LEU A 18 -6.33 7.30 -0.43
N ASN A 19 -6.15 6.35 0.50
CA ASN A 19 -5.28 6.56 1.67
C ASN A 19 -3.86 6.08 1.38
N LEU A 20 -3.01 6.98 0.87
CA LEU A 20 -1.63 6.69 0.47
C LEU A 20 -0.60 6.71 1.61
N VAL A 21 -1.03 7.01 2.85
CA VAL A 21 -0.17 7.07 4.05
C VAL A 21 1.10 7.91 3.81
N ALA A 22 0.92 9.19 3.49
CA ALA A 22 2.01 10.09 3.15
C ALA A 22 2.91 10.40 4.36
N LEU A 23 4.24 10.38 4.14
CA LEU A 23 5.32 10.90 5.02
C LEU A 23 5.51 10.23 6.39
N ALA A 24 4.45 9.79 7.06
CA ALA A 24 4.52 9.23 8.41
C ALA A 24 3.80 7.88 8.51
N ALA A 25 4.44 6.93 9.20
CA ALA A 25 3.84 5.63 9.46
C ALA A 25 2.56 5.77 10.31
N ARG A 26 1.58 4.90 10.08
CA ARG A 26 0.31 4.92 10.81
C ARG A 26 0.08 3.62 11.59
N PRO A 27 -0.30 3.67 12.87
CA PRO A 27 -0.72 2.47 13.58
C PRO A 27 -2.02 1.92 12.98
N GLN A 28 -2.04 0.63 12.66
CA GLN A 28 -3.23 -0.08 12.20
C GLN A 28 -3.10 -1.54 12.62
N LYS A 29 -4.16 -2.09 13.23
CA LYS A 29 -4.28 -3.53 13.49
C LYS A 29 -4.72 -4.19 12.18
N MET A 30 -3.83 -4.97 11.58
CA MET A 30 -4.10 -5.70 10.34
C MET A 30 -4.17 -7.21 10.62
N ARG A 31 -5.21 -7.86 10.11
CA ARG A 31 -5.35 -9.33 10.08
C ARG A 31 -4.93 -9.90 8.73
N TYR A 32 -5.17 -9.15 7.67
CA TYR A 32 -4.80 -9.48 6.30
C TYR A 32 -4.04 -8.30 5.69
N ALA A 33 -3.14 -8.60 4.77
CA ALA A 33 -2.45 -7.63 3.93
C ALA A 33 -2.37 -8.16 2.49
N LEU A 34 -2.57 -7.28 1.53
CA LEU A 34 -2.44 -7.59 0.10
C LEU A 34 -1.17 -6.92 -0.43
N SER A 35 -0.33 -7.69 -1.12
CA SER A 35 0.84 -7.18 -1.85
C SER A 35 0.63 -7.43 -3.34
N ASN A 36 0.54 -6.37 -4.12
CA ASN A 36 0.39 -6.44 -5.58
C ASN A 36 1.74 -6.13 -6.26
N GLY A 37 2.00 -6.79 -7.39
CA GLY A 37 3.15 -6.54 -8.25
C GLY A 37 2.73 -6.54 -9.71
N PHE A 38 3.14 -5.50 -10.44
CA PHE A 38 2.86 -5.31 -11.86
C PHE A 38 4.20 -5.10 -12.59
N GLY A 39 4.60 -6.08 -13.39
CA GLY A 39 5.90 -6.12 -14.07
C GLY A 39 5.79 -5.91 -15.58
N PHE A 40 6.94 -5.63 -16.21
CA PHE A 40 7.04 -5.51 -17.66
C PHE A 40 6.57 -6.80 -18.37
N GLY A 41 6.05 -6.64 -19.59
CA GLY A 41 5.48 -7.75 -20.36
C GLY A 41 4.07 -8.15 -19.91
N GLY A 42 3.41 -7.35 -19.07
CA GLY A 42 2.04 -7.60 -18.62
C GLY A 42 1.92 -8.63 -17.50
N VAL A 43 2.99 -8.85 -16.73
CA VAL A 43 2.99 -9.80 -15.61
C VAL A 43 2.30 -9.15 -14.40
N ASN A 44 1.16 -9.70 -13.98
CA ASN A 44 0.41 -9.24 -12.81
C ASN A 44 0.36 -10.36 -11.77
N ALA A 45 0.72 -10.04 -10.52
CA ALA A 45 0.69 -10.98 -9.41
C ALA A 45 0.20 -10.32 -8.12
N SER A 46 -0.52 -11.08 -7.31
CA SER A 46 -1.04 -10.64 -6.01
C SER A 46 -0.82 -11.72 -4.95
N LEU A 47 -0.38 -11.30 -3.76
CA LEU A 47 -0.23 -12.16 -2.58
C LEU A 47 -1.09 -11.64 -1.43
N LEU A 48 -2.00 -12.49 -0.93
CA LEU A 48 -2.79 -12.22 0.27
C LEU A 48 -2.15 -12.94 1.46
N LEU A 49 -1.70 -12.17 2.43
CA LEU A 49 -1.09 -12.66 3.66
C LEU A 49 -2.07 -12.50 4.81
N LYS A 50 -2.20 -13.52 5.65
CA LYS A 50 -2.90 -13.46 6.94
C LYS A 50 -1.86 -13.45 8.06
N ARG A 51 -2.10 -12.69 9.12
CA ARG A 51 -1.36 -12.81 10.38
C ARG A 51 -1.43 -14.27 10.86
N TRP A 52 -0.28 -14.83 11.21
CA TRP A 52 -0.21 -16.15 11.84
C TRP A 52 -0.95 -16.13 13.19
N GLU A 53 -1.74 -17.17 13.45
CA GLU A 53 -2.53 -17.35 14.67
C GLU A 53 -2.15 -18.67 15.32
#